data_AF-A0A7M7HLH7-F1
#
_entry.id   AF-A0A7M7HLH7-F1
#
_cell.length_a   1.000
_cell.length_b   1.000
_cell.length_c   1.000
_cell.angle_alpha   90.00
_cell.angle_beta   90.00
_cell.angle_gamma   90.00
#
_symmetry.space_group_name_H-M   'P 1'
#
loop_
_entity.id
_entity.type
_entity.pdbx_description
1 polymer ?
#
loop_
_entity_poly.entity_id
_entity_poly.type
_entity_poly.pdbx_seq_one_letter_code
_entity_poly.pdbx_strand_id
1 'polypeptide(L)'
;MFLTAILAASTSQQARSLCRSSEWKSPHKDRQQVQQTEAIICEEDPYKVAVEKCILCKYQVPISYKNVQLLSQFVSPNTGRIFGRHITKLCEAQQRRVTKAVKRAITMGFMPSQYRTTQFLKDPSLYDVRYTGSTAIGQYSKLPDSNISEEELLEMQQRAEEEAKTTQS
;
A
#
# COMPACT_ATOMS: atom_id res chain seq x y z
N MET A 1 50.67 52.21 24.90
CA MET A 1 51.68 51.42 25.60
C MET A 1 51.41 49.94 25.37
N PHE A 2 52.32 49.35 24.60
CA PHE A 2 52.73 47.93 24.55
C PHE A 2 51.71 46.83 24.19
N LEU A 3 51.74 46.43 22.91
CA LEU A 3 52.37 45.17 22.42
C LEU A 3 52.10 43.91 23.29
N THR A 4 51.57 42.79 22.80
CA THR A 4 52.17 41.91 21.76
C THR A 4 51.22 40.78 21.35
N ALA A 5 51.34 40.34 20.10
CA ALA A 5 50.89 39.05 19.58
C ALA A 5 51.98 37.98 19.79
N ILE A 6 51.62 36.72 20.02
CA ILE A 6 52.46 35.54 19.68
C ILE A 6 51.55 34.42 19.13
N LEU A 7 51.94 33.93 17.95
CA LEU A 7 51.42 32.77 17.23
C LEU A 7 51.77 31.45 17.94
N ALA A 8 50.93 30.42 17.77
CA ALA A 8 51.40 29.07 17.46
C ALA A 8 50.32 28.28 16.71
N ALA A 9 50.60 27.96 15.45
CA ALA A 9 49.93 26.91 14.70
C ALA A 9 50.45 25.54 15.18
N SER A 10 49.57 24.56 15.37
CA SER A 10 49.94 23.14 15.36
C SER A 10 48.68 22.29 15.23
N THR A 11 48.50 21.77 14.03
CA THR A 11 47.61 20.67 13.66
C THR A 11 47.69 19.51 14.64
N SER A 12 46.58 19.14 15.28
CA SER A 12 46.43 17.81 15.89
C SER A 12 45.59 16.95 14.95
N GLN A 13 46.22 15.87 14.52
CA GLN A 13 45.69 14.89 13.59
C GLN A 13 44.98 13.75 14.34
N GLN A 14 44.05 13.13 13.61
CA GLN A 14 43.66 11.71 13.65
C GLN A 14 42.66 11.22 14.71
N ALA A 15 41.44 10.99 14.24
CA ALA A 15 40.70 9.75 14.47
C ALA A 15 39.75 9.47 13.29
N ARG A 16 40.24 8.82 12.22
CA ARG A 16 39.38 8.18 11.22
C ARG A 16 39.34 6.69 11.56
N SER A 17 38.21 6.25 12.10
CA SER A 17 37.90 4.84 12.34
C SER A 17 37.96 4.05 11.04
N LEU A 18 38.84 3.07 11.00
CA LEU A 18 39.05 2.12 9.90
C LEU A 18 37.83 1.20 9.77
N CYS A 19 36.90 1.52 8.88
CA CYS A 19 36.12 0.48 8.22
C CYS A 19 37.01 -0.15 7.14
N ARG A 20 37.53 -1.32 7.49
CA ARG A 20 38.37 -2.20 6.69
C ARG A 20 37.60 -2.65 5.45
N SER A 21 37.82 -2.00 4.31
CA SER A 21 37.39 -2.53 3.02
C SER A 21 38.06 -3.90 2.81
N SER A 22 37.26 -4.95 2.70
CA SER A 22 37.72 -6.24 2.21
C SER A 22 38.15 -6.08 0.76
N GLU A 23 39.45 -6.18 0.54
CA GLU A 23 40.12 -6.16 -0.75
C GLU A 23 39.65 -7.34 -1.60
N TRP A 24 38.81 -7.06 -2.61
CA TRP A 24 38.45 -8.04 -3.62
C TRP A 24 39.64 -8.16 -4.58
N LYS A 25 40.45 -9.19 -4.40
CA LYS A 25 41.55 -9.53 -5.31
C LYS A 25 40.99 -9.98 -6.66
N SER A 26 41.23 -9.19 -7.71
CA SER A 26 40.88 -9.54 -9.09
C SER A 26 41.67 -10.75 -9.59
N PRO A 27 41.03 -11.73 -10.26
CA PRO A 27 41.76 -12.82 -10.92
C PRO A 27 42.53 -12.31 -12.14
N HIS A 28 43.80 -12.69 -12.19
CA HIS A 28 44.77 -12.28 -13.20
C HIS A 28 44.64 -13.14 -14.47
N LYS A 29 44.28 -12.49 -15.58
CA LYS A 29 44.85 -12.62 -16.93
C LYS A 29 45.49 -13.97 -17.31
N ASP A 30 44.69 -14.90 -17.81
CA ASP A 30 45.14 -15.89 -18.79
C ASP A 30 44.40 -15.69 -20.11
N ARG A 31 45.14 -15.13 -21.07
CA ARG A 31 44.72 -14.87 -22.44
C ARG A 31 45.02 -16.13 -23.26
N GLN A 32 44.02 -16.97 -23.49
CA GLN A 32 44.05 -17.92 -24.61
C GLN A 32 43.14 -17.39 -25.72
N GLN A 33 43.68 -17.35 -26.94
CA GLN A 33 43.07 -16.75 -28.13
C GLN A 33 41.80 -17.52 -28.52
N VAL A 34 40.64 -16.90 -28.31
CA VAL A 34 39.37 -17.36 -28.88
C VAL A 34 39.29 -16.81 -30.31
N GLN A 35 39.20 -17.69 -31.29
CA GLN A 35 39.04 -17.38 -32.71
C GLN A 35 37.78 -16.53 -32.90
N GLN A 36 37.90 -15.47 -33.70
CA GLN A 36 36.84 -14.50 -33.97
C GLN A 36 35.62 -15.17 -34.59
N THR A 37 34.61 -15.45 -33.78
CA THR A 37 33.25 -15.67 -34.24
C THR A 37 32.62 -14.31 -34.47
N GLU A 38 32.07 -14.08 -35.66
CA GLU A 38 31.37 -12.84 -35.99
C GLU A 38 30.28 -12.57 -34.95
N ALA A 39 30.41 -11.43 -34.26
CA ALA A 39 29.56 -11.09 -33.13
C ALA A 39 28.14 -10.80 -33.65
N ILE A 40 27.18 -11.65 -33.28
CA ILE A 40 25.75 -11.40 -33.49
C ILE A 40 25.38 -10.16 -32.67
N ILE A 41 25.16 -9.03 -33.35
CA ILE A 41 24.74 -7.78 -32.71
C ILE A 41 23.27 -7.97 -32.31
N CYS A 42 23.01 -8.23 -31.04
CA CYS A 42 21.66 -8.27 -30.48
C CYS A 42 21.32 -6.85 -29.98
N GLU A 43 20.55 -6.10 -30.76
CA GLU A 43 20.21 -4.70 -30.47
C GLU A 43 19.33 -4.55 -29.22
N GLU A 44 18.47 -5.54 -28.96
CA GLU A 44 17.85 -5.80 -27.65
C GLU A 44 17.84 -7.30 -27.32
N ASP A 45 17.86 -7.63 -26.03
CA ASP A 45 17.76 -9.00 -25.53
C ASP A 45 16.40 -9.63 -25.89
N PRO A 46 16.36 -10.71 -26.71
CA PRO A 46 15.12 -11.38 -27.13
C PRO A 46 14.37 -12.09 -25.98
N TYR A 47 15.02 -12.31 -24.83
CA TYR A 47 14.40 -12.91 -23.64
C TYR A 47 13.96 -11.87 -22.60
N LYS A 48 14.02 -10.58 -22.94
CA LYS A 48 13.64 -9.50 -22.05
C LYS A 48 12.13 -9.50 -21.80
N VAL A 49 11.73 -10.03 -20.65
CA VAL A 49 10.34 -9.97 -20.18
C VAL A 49 9.95 -8.51 -19.91
N ALA A 50 8.75 -8.12 -20.38
CA ALA A 50 8.22 -6.80 -20.12
C ALA A 50 7.99 -6.60 -18.61
N VAL A 51 8.49 -5.49 -18.06
CA VAL A 51 8.32 -5.19 -16.64
C VAL A 51 6.85 -4.87 -16.36
N GLU A 52 6.24 -5.64 -15.46
CA GLU A 52 4.86 -5.40 -15.06
C GLU A 52 4.69 -4.06 -14.33
N LYS A 53 3.71 -3.29 -14.78
CA LYS A 53 3.36 -2.00 -14.16
C LYS A 53 2.54 -2.23 -12.88
N CYS A 54 2.60 -1.27 -11.96
CA CYS A 54 1.75 -1.28 -10.76
C CYS A 54 0.26 -1.04 -11.08
N ILE A 55 -0.68 -1.44 -10.22
CA ILE A 55 -2.12 -1.23 -10.44
C ILE A 55 -2.48 0.24 -10.72
N LEU A 56 -1.94 1.19 -9.96
CA LEU A 56 -2.20 2.63 -10.14
C LEU A 56 -1.57 3.18 -11.43
N CYS A 57 -0.48 2.55 -11.87
CA CYS A 57 0.24 2.90 -13.09
C CYS A 57 -0.48 2.36 -14.34
N LYS A 58 -1.09 1.16 -14.23
CA LYS A 58 -1.88 0.53 -15.29
C LYS A 58 -3.13 1.35 -15.60
N TYR A 59 -3.87 1.77 -14.57
CA TYR A 59 -5.14 2.49 -14.72
C TYR A 59 -5.02 4.03 -14.65
N GLN A 60 -3.81 4.57 -14.46
CA GLN A 60 -3.54 6.02 -14.39
C GLN A 60 -4.45 6.77 -13.40
N VAL A 61 -4.73 6.16 -12.25
CA VAL A 61 -5.67 6.72 -11.26
C VAL A 61 -5.02 7.90 -10.51
N PRO A 62 -5.65 9.08 -10.47
CA PRO A 62 -5.13 10.21 -9.71
C PRO A 62 -5.31 10.00 -8.19
N ILE A 63 -4.20 10.05 -7.45
CA ILE A 63 -4.20 9.92 -5.99
C ILE A 63 -4.49 11.28 -5.37
N SER A 64 -5.63 11.40 -4.69
CA SER A 64 -5.99 12.60 -3.92
C SER A 64 -6.33 12.22 -2.48
N TYR A 65 -6.08 13.12 -1.53
CA TYR A 65 -6.43 12.92 -0.11
C TYR A 65 -7.94 13.01 0.15
N LYS A 66 -8.70 13.57 -0.82
CA LYS A 66 -10.15 13.71 -0.76
C LYS A 66 -10.85 12.38 -1.07
N ASN A 67 -10.22 11.51 -1.86
CA ASN A 67 -10.79 10.24 -2.29
C ASN A 67 -10.59 9.16 -1.21
N VAL A 68 -11.37 9.24 -0.15
CA VAL A 68 -11.27 8.33 1.00
C VAL A 68 -11.52 6.87 0.60
N GLN A 69 -12.44 6.62 -0.34
CA GLN A 69 -12.76 5.28 -0.83
C GLN A 69 -11.51 4.57 -1.39
N LEU A 70 -10.80 5.22 -2.31
CA LEU A 70 -9.55 4.70 -2.89
C LEU A 70 -8.48 4.48 -1.82
N LEU A 71 -8.28 5.46 -0.93
CA LEU A 71 -7.27 5.38 0.11
C LEU A 71 -7.55 4.27 1.12
N SER A 72 -8.84 4.00 1.38
CA SER A 72 -9.26 3.01 2.38
C SER A 72 -8.86 1.58 2.00
N GLN A 73 -8.70 1.31 0.70
CA GLN A 73 -8.26 0.03 0.17
C GLN A 73 -6.79 -0.29 0.51
N PHE A 74 -5.96 0.76 0.74
CA PHE A 74 -4.55 0.60 1.11
C PHE A 74 -4.32 0.48 2.61
N VAL A 75 -5.39 0.38 3.39
CA VAL A 75 -5.38 0.38 4.85
C VAL A 75 -6.00 -0.90 5.39
N SER A 76 -5.42 -1.44 6.47
CA SER A 76 -5.96 -2.60 7.18
C SER A 76 -7.32 -2.27 7.83
N PRO A 77 -8.34 -3.14 7.67
CA PRO A 77 -9.69 -2.85 8.15
C PRO A 77 -9.76 -2.64 9.67
N ASN A 78 -9.05 -3.47 10.43
CA ASN A 78 -9.19 -3.51 11.89
C ASN A 78 -8.20 -2.57 12.60
N THR A 79 -7.03 -2.31 12.01
CA THR A 79 -5.95 -1.55 12.67
C THR A 79 -5.71 -0.18 12.08
N GLY A 80 -6.29 0.15 10.91
CA GLY A 80 -6.04 1.45 10.27
C GLY A 80 -4.60 1.64 9.78
N ARG A 81 -3.77 0.58 9.79
CA ARG A 81 -2.37 0.62 9.35
C ARG A 81 -2.29 0.55 7.83
N ILE A 82 -1.44 1.38 7.25
CA ILE A 82 -1.15 1.39 5.81
C ILE A 82 -0.38 0.12 5.44
N PHE A 83 -0.81 -0.58 4.40
CA PHE A 83 -0.11 -1.77 3.91
C PHE A 83 1.28 -1.44 3.37
N GLY A 84 2.23 -2.34 3.63
CA GLY A 84 3.59 -2.24 3.11
C GLY A 84 3.69 -2.62 1.62
N ARG A 85 4.82 -2.26 0.99
CA ARG A 85 5.08 -2.52 -0.44
C ARG A 85 5.00 -4.01 -0.82
N HIS A 86 5.39 -4.91 0.10
CA HIS A 86 5.36 -6.35 -0.15
C HIS A 86 3.94 -6.89 -0.36
N ILE A 87 2.92 -6.20 0.19
CA ILE A 87 1.50 -6.50 0.03
C ILE A 87 0.93 -5.75 -1.17
N THR A 88 1.10 -4.42 -1.20
CA THR A 88 0.41 -3.57 -2.19
C THR A 88 0.92 -3.74 -3.62
N LYS A 89 2.16 -4.25 -3.78
CA LYS A 89 2.86 -4.38 -5.06
C LYS A 89 2.88 -3.07 -5.88
N LEU A 90 2.89 -1.93 -5.19
CA LEU A 90 3.04 -0.63 -5.83
C LEU A 90 4.50 -0.29 -6.12
N CYS A 91 4.72 0.52 -7.14
CA CYS A 91 5.99 1.21 -7.34
C CYS A 91 6.28 2.11 -6.13
N GLU A 92 7.55 2.30 -5.80
CA GLU A 92 7.94 3.11 -4.63
C GLU A 92 7.40 4.55 -4.71
N ALA A 93 7.42 5.15 -5.90
CA ALA A 93 6.86 6.47 -6.13
C ALA A 93 5.36 6.55 -5.77
N GLN A 94 4.58 5.55 -6.19
CA GLN A 94 3.14 5.50 -5.91
C GLN A 94 2.86 5.18 -4.44
N GLN A 95 3.64 4.27 -3.84
CA GLN A 95 3.52 3.97 -2.41
C GLN A 95 3.77 5.21 -1.54
N ARG A 96 4.78 6.03 -1.88
CA ARG A 96 5.06 7.30 -1.20
C ARG A 96 3.90 8.30 -1.38
N ARG A 97 3.31 8.39 -2.58
CA ARG A 97 2.15 9.25 -2.86
C ARG A 97 0.92 8.83 -2.06
N VAL A 98 0.58 7.54 -2.07
CA VAL A 98 -0.53 6.98 -1.27
C VAL A 98 -0.29 7.25 0.22
N THR A 99 0.90 6.97 0.74
CA THR A 99 1.22 7.19 2.16
C THR A 99 1.05 8.66 2.57
N LYS A 100 1.51 9.59 1.72
CA LYS A 100 1.32 11.04 1.95
C LYS A 100 -0.17 11.43 1.91
N ALA A 101 -0.93 10.89 0.95
CA ALA A 101 -2.35 11.17 0.81
C ALA A 101 -3.17 10.63 1.99
N VAL A 102 -2.90 9.41 2.46
CA VAL A 102 -3.53 8.82 3.66
C VAL A 102 -3.22 9.66 4.89
N LYS A 103 -1.95 9.97 5.14
CA LYS A 103 -1.55 10.80 6.29
C LYS A 103 -2.23 12.16 6.26
N ARG A 104 -2.28 12.81 5.08
CA ARG A 104 -2.99 14.08 4.89
C ARG A 104 -4.48 13.96 5.13
N ALA A 105 -5.13 12.90 4.64
CA ALA A 105 -6.55 12.65 4.86
C ALA A 105 -6.86 12.46 6.35
N ILE A 106 -6.00 11.77 7.09
CA ILE A 106 -6.10 11.60 8.54
C ILE A 106 -5.95 12.95 9.26
N THR A 107 -4.90 13.71 8.95
CA THR A 107 -4.68 15.03 9.59
C THR A 107 -5.81 16.01 9.31
N MET A 108 -6.43 15.93 8.13
CA MET A 108 -7.56 16.80 7.75
C MET A 108 -8.92 16.27 8.24
N GLY A 109 -8.99 15.10 8.87
CA GLY A 109 -10.23 14.52 9.39
C GLY A 109 -11.11 13.83 8.34
N PHE A 110 -10.62 13.59 7.13
CA PHE A 110 -11.37 12.84 6.09
C PHE A 110 -11.34 11.32 6.32
N MET A 111 -10.33 10.80 7.00
CA MET A 111 -10.15 9.35 7.22
C MET A 111 -9.76 9.04 8.68
N PRO A 112 -10.39 8.04 9.33
CA PRO A 112 -9.97 7.59 10.65
C PRO A 112 -8.59 6.91 10.64
N SER A 113 -7.83 7.05 11.73
CA SER A 113 -6.46 6.48 11.84
C SER A 113 -6.42 5.04 12.38
N GLN A 114 -7.39 4.64 13.19
CA GLN A 114 -7.33 3.39 13.96
C GLN A 114 -8.09 2.22 13.32
N TYR A 115 -9.06 2.52 12.45
CA TYR A 115 -9.93 1.54 11.80
C TYR A 115 -10.32 2.05 10.41
N ARG A 116 -10.80 1.17 9.54
CA ARG A 116 -11.40 1.56 8.25
C ARG A 116 -12.88 1.87 8.45
N THR A 117 -13.38 2.93 7.80
CA THR A 117 -14.80 3.29 7.87
C THR A 117 -15.70 2.14 7.39
N THR A 118 -16.81 1.91 8.11
CA THR A 118 -17.76 0.81 7.85
C THR A 118 -18.31 0.80 6.43
N GLN A 119 -18.58 1.97 5.85
CA GLN A 119 -19.06 2.13 4.47
C GLN A 119 -18.13 1.53 3.41
N PHE A 120 -16.83 1.41 3.70
CA PHE A 120 -15.84 0.88 2.76
C PHE A 120 -15.44 -0.57 3.06
N LEU A 121 -15.97 -1.19 4.12
CA LEU A 121 -15.63 -2.58 4.45
C LEU A 121 -16.15 -3.58 3.42
N LYS A 122 -17.22 -3.24 2.70
CA LYS A 122 -17.84 -4.07 1.67
C LYS A 122 -17.10 -4.02 0.31
N ASP A 123 -16.12 -3.14 0.15
CA ASP A 123 -15.34 -3.03 -1.09
C ASP A 123 -14.49 -4.30 -1.31
N PRO A 124 -14.36 -4.81 -2.54
CA PRO A 124 -13.49 -5.94 -2.84
C PRO A 124 -12.04 -5.62 -2.48
N SER A 125 -11.37 -6.51 -1.75
CA SER A 125 -9.97 -6.32 -1.37
C SER A 125 -9.04 -6.56 -2.56
N LEU A 126 -8.12 -5.63 -2.82
CA LEU A 126 -7.12 -5.76 -3.88
C LEU A 126 -5.99 -6.76 -3.57
N TYR A 127 -5.89 -7.21 -2.32
CA TYR A 127 -4.75 -7.95 -1.79
C TYR A 127 -5.22 -9.19 -1.03
N ASP A 128 -4.57 -10.33 -1.27
CA ASP A 128 -4.75 -11.54 -0.46
C ASP A 128 -3.95 -11.41 0.83
N VAL A 129 -4.51 -10.67 1.79
CA VAL A 129 -3.98 -10.60 3.16
C VAL A 129 -4.79 -11.58 4.01
N ARG A 130 -4.18 -12.71 4.35
CA ARG A 130 -4.75 -13.67 5.28
C ARG A 130 -4.55 -13.17 6.70
N TYR A 131 -5.61 -12.67 7.31
CA TYR A 131 -5.63 -12.41 8.74
C TYR A 131 -5.90 -13.71 9.49
N THR A 132 -5.11 -14.01 10.51
CA THR A 132 -5.32 -15.19 11.39
C THR A 132 -6.57 -15.04 12.27
N GLY A 133 -7.20 -13.87 12.27
CA GLY A 133 -8.53 -13.60 12.81
C GLY A 133 -9.51 -13.30 11.67
N SER A 134 -10.66 -13.97 11.70
CA SER A 134 -11.75 -13.90 10.73
C SER A 134 -12.11 -12.48 10.29
N THR A 135 -11.92 -12.17 9.00
CA THR A 135 -12.46 -10.96 8.34
C THR A 135 -14.00 -10.95 8.31
N ALA A 136 -14.66 -12.02 8.79
CA ALA A 136 -16.11 -12.16 8.94
C ALA A 136 -16.75 -11.26 10.02
N ILE A 137 -16.02 -10.25 10.51
CA ILE A 137 -16.55 -9.21 11.43
C ILE A 137 -17.64 -8.34 10.73
N GLY A 138 -17.80 -8.44 9.41
CA GLY A 138 -18.89 -7.82 8.65
C GLY A 138 -20.16 -8.68 8.47
N GLN A 139 -20.19 -9.93 8.96
CA GLN A 139 -21.39 -10.78 8.85
C GLN A 139 -22.36 -10.64 10.03
N TYR A 140 -21.97 -9.94 11.09
CA TYR A 140 -22.77 -9.77 12.30
C TYR A 140 -23.53 -8.44 12.34
N SER A 141 -24.20 -8.14 11.22
CA SER A 141 -25.34 -7.24 11.17
C SER A 141 -26.07 -7.50 9.87
N LYS A 142 -26.82 -8.61 9.80
CA LYS A 142 -28.08 -8.56 9.04
C LYS A 142 -29.02 -7.63 9.83
N LEU A 143 -28.70 -6.34 9.84
CA LEU A 143 -29.75 -5.34 9.94
C LEU A 143 -30.50 -5.48 8.61
N PRO A 144 -31.84 -5.58 8.63
CA PRO A 144 -32.60 -5.67 7.39
C PRO A 144 -32.16 -4.54 6.48
N ASP A 145 -31.80 -4.90 5.24
CA ASP A 145 -31.41 -3.92 4.24
C ASP A 145 -32.54 -2.89 4.16
N SER A 146 -32.20 -1.61 4.15
CA SER A 146 -33.17 -0.49 4.14
C SER A 146 -33.97 -0.38 2.82
N ASN A 147 -34.03 -1.46 2.04
CA ASN A 147 -34.84 -1.66 0.85
C ASN A 147 -35.66 -2.95 0.98
N ILE A 148 -36.20 -3.22 2.16
CA ILE A 148 -37.50 -3.91 2.22
C ILE A 148 -38.49 -2.81 1.83
N SER A 149 -39.09 -2.94 0.65
CA SER A 149 -40.14 -2.01 0.22
C SER A 149 -41.24 -1.99 1.29
N GLU A 150 -41.80 -0.81 1.57
CA GLU A 150 -42.94 -0.65 2.49
C GLU A 150 -44.08 -1.65 2.17
N GLU A 151 -44.13 -2.13 0.93
CA GLU A 151 -45.01 -3.16 0.41
C GLU A 151 -44.92 -4.51 1.15
N GLU A 152 -43.74 -5.06 1.46
CA GLU A 152 -43.63 -6.37 2.16
C GLU A 152 -44.15 -6.29 3.61
N LEU A 153 -43.98 -5.14 4.26
CA LEU A 153 -44.48 -4.91 5.62
C LEU A 153 -46.01 -4.78 5.64
N LEU A 154 -46.58 -4.23 4.57
CA LEU A 154 -48.01 -4.02 4.39
C LEU A 154 -48.71 -5.34 4.01
N GLU A 155 -48.07 -6.18 3.20
CA GLU A 155 -48.55 -7.54 2.90
C GLU A 155 -48.58 -8.44 4.15
N MET A 156 -47.60 -8.30 5.05
CA MET A 156 -47.61 -9.03 6.33
C MET A 156 -48.74 -8.58 7.25
N GLN A 157 -49.07 -7.29 7.27
CA GLN A 157 -50.20 -6.76 8.05
C GLN A 157 -51.55 -7.26 7.50
N GLN A 158 -51.69 -7.29 6.17
CA GLN A 158 -52.91 -7.76 5.51
C GLN A 158 -53.20 -9.24 5.79
N ARG A 159 -52.18 -10.12 5.75
CA ARG A 159 -52.37 -11.55 6.09
C ARG A 159 -52.76 -11.76 7.55
N ALA A 160 -52.16 -11.00 8.48
CA ALA A 160 -52.52 -11.08 9.90
C ALA A 160 -53.97 -10.63 10.16
N GLU A 161 -54.45 -9.62 9.43
CA GLU A 161 -55.86 -9.18 9.50
C GLU A 161 -56.83 -10.19 8.88
N GLU A 162 -56.44 -10.89 7.82
CA GLU A 162 -57.24 -11.94 7.18
C GLU A 162 -57.33 -13.21 8.06
N GLU A 163 -56.25 -13.59 8.74
CA GLU A 163 -56.23 -14.68 9.71
C GLU A 163 -57.11 -14.36 10.94
N ALA A 164 -57.08 -13.12 11.42
CA ALA A 164 -57.94 -12.66 12.51
C ALA A 164 -59.43 -12.69 12.12
N LYS A 165 -59.77 -12.40 10.86
CA LYS A 165 -61.15 -12.48 10.34
C LYS A 165 -61.63 -13.93 10.17
N THR A 166 -60.73 -14.83 9.80
CA THR A 166 -61.06 -16.26 9.60
C THR A 166 -61.32 -16.99 10.93
N THR A 167 -60.74 -16.51 12.03
CA THR A 167 -60.90 -17.10 13.37
C THR A 167 -62.20 -16.65 14.08
N GLN A 168 -62.88 -15.64 13.54
CA GLN A 168 -64.15 -15.11 14.07
C GLN A 168 -65.40 -15.58 13.29
N SER A 169 -65.23 -16.46 12.28
CA SER A 169 -66.31 -17.16 11.58
C SER A 169 -66.37 -18.63 11.99
#